data_AF-A0A2S9G345-F1
#
_entry.id   AF-A0A2S9G345-F1
#
_cell.length_a   1.000
_cell.length_b   1.000
_cell.length_c   1.000
_cell.angle_alpha   90.00
_cell.angle_beta   90.00
_cell.angle_gamma   90.00
#
_symmetry.space_group_name_H-M   'P 1'
#
loop_
_entity.id
_entity.type
_entity.pdbx_description
1 polymer ?
#
loop_
_entity_poly.entity_id
_entity_poly.type
_entity_poly.pdbx_seq_one_letter_code
_entity_poly.pdbx_strand_id
1 'polypeptide(L)'
;RYRFLTRNRLVAGLSGATVVVEAGLRSGAANTAGWARSLGRGVCAVPGPVTSTASAGCHELLRREGTVLVTRAQEIVEVMGRMG
;
A
#
# COMPACT_ATOMS: atom_id res chain seq x y z
N ARG A 1 0.53 -1.77 20.98
CA ARG A 1 0.25 -0.94 19.78
C ARG A 1 1.52 -0.38 19.12
N TYR A 2 2.46 0.22 19.86
CA TYR A 2 3.72 0.79 19.32
C TYR A 2 4.60 -0.23 18.57
N ARG A 3 4.80 -1.44 19.15
CA ARG A 3 5.63 -2.50 18.55
C ARG A 3 5.16 -2.95 17.16
N PHE A 4 3.85 -2.96 16.89
CA PHE A 4 3.30 -3.36 15.59
C PHE A 4 3.64 -2.34 14.49
N LEU A 5 3.58 -1.04 14.80
CA LEU A 5 3.92 0.03 13.85
C LEU A 5 5.41 0.06 13.53
N THR A 6 6.26 -0.20 14.51
CA THR A 6 7.71 -0.33 14.29
C THR A 6 8.05 -1.56 13.46
N ARG A 7 7.31 -2.67 13.59
CA ARG A 7 7.53 -3.88 12.78
C ARG A 7 7.13 -3.69 11.32
N ASN A 8 6.09 -2.91 11.03
CA ASN A 8 5.62 -2.71 9.65
C ASN A 8 6.68 -2.13 8.71
N ARG A 9 7.67 -1.40 9.25
CA ARG A 9 8.83 -0.94 8.46
C ARG A 9 9.65 -2.09 7.86
N LEU A 10 9.73 -3.23 8.56
CA LEU A 10 10.45 -4.41 8.08
C LEU A 10 9.70 -5.06 6.92
N VAL A 11 8.37 -5.14 7.00
CA VAL A 11 7.53 -5.65 5.91
C VAL A 11 7.70 -4.77 4.67
N ALA A 12 7.62 -3.46 4.84
CA ALA A 12 7.85 -2.51 3.74
C ALA A 12 9.27 -2.62 3.16
N GLY A 13 10.29 -2.70 4.02
CA GLY A 13 11.69 -2.73 3.59
C GLY A 13 12.12 -4.01 2.88
N LEU A 14 11.57 -5.16 3.28
CA LEU A 14 11.83 -6.45 2.66
C LEU A 14 11.00 -6.67 1.37
N SER A 15 10.00 -5.83 1.11
CA SER A 15 9.16 -5.92 -0.08
C SER A 15 9.73 -5.13 -1.26
N GLY A 16 9.52 -5.63 -2.49
CA GLY A 16 9.77 -4.87 -3.72
C GLY A 16 8.75 -3.74 -3.93
N ALA A 17 7.49 -3.99 -3.54
CA ALA A 17 6.40 -3.02 -3.48
C ALA A 17 5.42 -3.40 -2.37
N THR A 18 4.65 -2.43 -1.87
CA THR A 18 3.58 -2.65 -0.88
C THR A 18 2.22 -2.41 -1.53
N VAL A 19 1.34 -3.40 -1.45
CA VAL A 19 -0.02 -3.35 -2.03
C VAL A 19 -1.05 -3.37 -0.89
N VAL A 20 -1.91 -2.37 -0.85
CA VAL A 20 -3.03 -2.30 0.11
C VAL A 20 -4.31 -2.74 -0.57
N VAL A 21 -4.80 -3.92 -0.20
CA VAL A 21 -5.98 -4.54 -0.83
C VAL A 21 -7.28 -4.03 -0.21
N GLU A 22 -7.32 -3.91 1.12
CA GLU A 22 -8.47 -3.41 1.87
C GLU A 22 -7.98 -2.70 3.13
N ALA A 23 -8.49 -1.50 3.40
CA ALA A 23 -8.06 -0.66 4.51
C ALA A 23 -9.14 0.37 4.85
N GLY A 24 -9.66 0.33 6.08
CA GLY A 24 -10.41 1.47 6.63
C GLY A 24 -9.48 2.64 6.99
N LEU A 25 -10.05 3.83 7.20
CA LEU A 25 -9.31 5.07 7.51
C LEU A 25 -8.39 4.96 8.73
N ARG A 26 -8.75 4.13 9.73
CA ARG A 26 -7.98 3.92 10.97
C ARG A 26 -7.17 2.62 10.98
N SER A 27 -7.00 1.97 9.82
CA SER A 27 -6.24 0.74 9.69
C SER A 27 -4.72 0.97 9.84
N GLY A 28 -3.99 -0.09 10.20
CA GLY A 28 -2.53 -0.06 10.22
C GLY A 28 -1.88 -0.08 8.82
N ALA A 29 -2.66 -0.32 7.75
CA ALA A 29 -2.13 -0.45 6.40
C ALA A 29 -1.48 0.84 5.89
N ALA A 30 -2.05 2.00 6.23
CA ALA A 30 -1.48 3.31 5.90
C ALA A 30 -0.08 3.52 6.49
N ASN A 31 0.24 2.89 7.63
CA ASN A 31 1.58 2.97 8.21
C ASN A 31 2.60 2.18 7.38
N THR A 32 2.26 0.96 6.93
CA THR A 32 3.13 0.17 6.04
C THR A 32 3.35 0.89 4.71
N ALA A 33 2.28 1.43 4.10
CA ALA A 33 2.37 2.21 2.88
C ALA A 33 3.21 3.49 3.05
N GLY A 34 3.13 4.14 4.22
CA GLY A 34 3.98 5.27 4.58
C GLY A 34 5.46 4.88 4.65
N TRP A 35 5.79 3.76 5.30
CA TRP A 35 7.16 3.23 5.34
C TRP A 35 7.67 2.87 3.94
N ALA A 36 6.87 2.18 3.12
CA ALA A 36 7.25 1.84 1.75
C ALA A 36 7.60 3.07 0.93
N ARG A 37 6.76 4.12 0.98
CA ARG A 37 7.05 5.42 0.34
C ARG A 37 8.34 6.04 0.86
N SER A 38 8.56 6.06 2.18
CA SER A 38 9.80 6.62 2.75
C SER A 38 11.07 5.87 2.36
N LEU A 39 10.95 4.60 1.99
CA LEU A 39 12.04 3.73 1.53
C LEU A 39 12.18 3.73 0.00
N GLY A 40 11.42 4.56 -0.72
CA GLY A 40 11.43 4.60 -2.19
C GLY A 40 10.85 3.34 -2.84
N ARG A 41 10.04 2.55 -2.12
CA ARG A 41 9.34 1.37 -2.65
C ARG A 41 8.00 1.78 -3.26
N GLY A 42 7.60 1.07 -4.32
CA GLY A 42 6.29 1.25 -4.95
C GLY A 42 5.16 1.03 -3.95
N VAL A 43 4.16 1.91 -3.97
CA VAL A 43 2.93 1.77 -3.18
C VAL A 43 1.76 1.59 -4.13
N CYS A 44 1.00 0.53 -3.94
CA CYS A 44 -0.17 0.22 -4.73
C CYS A 44 -1.40 0.12 -3.82
N ALA A 45 -2.58 0.37 -4.39
CA ALA A 45 -3.85 0.12 -3.72
C ALA A 45 -4.88 -0.48 -4.67
N VAL A 46 -5.67 -1.42 -4.16
CA VAL A 46 -6.79 -2.02 -4.89
C VAL A 46 -8.02 -1.14 -4.69
N PRO A 47 -8.74 -0.76 -5.76
CA PRO A 47 -9.99 -0.04 -5.60
C PRO A 47 -11.06 -0.94 -5.00
N GLY A 48 -11.99 -0.34 -4.27
CA GLY A 48 -13.18 -1.02 -3.76
C GLY A 48 -14.40 -0.09 -3.76
N PRO A 49 -15.59 -0.59 -3.38
CA PRO A 49 -16.82 0.20 -3.39
C PRO A 49 -16.70 1.49 -2.58
N VAL A 50 -17.13 2.62 -3.15
CA VAL A 50 -17.11 3.93 -2.45
C VAL A 50 -18.04 3.98 -1.24
N THR A 51 -19.00 3.05 -1.17
CA THR A 51 -19.91 2.87 -0.03
C THR A 51 -19.32 1.99 1.09
N SER A 52 -18.19 1.33 0.85
CA SER A 52 -17.55 0.45 1.84
C SER A 52 -16.57 1.22 2.71
N THR A 53 -16.78 1.20 4.02
CA THR A 53 -15.84 1.79 5.00
C THR A 53 -14.48 1.09 4.99
N ALA A 54 -14.42 -0.16 4.53
CA ALA A 54 -13.20 -0.93 4.40
C ALA A 54 -12.36 -0.53 3.17
N SER A 55 -12.92 0.23 2.22
CA SER A 55 -12.19 0.74 1.05
C SER A 55 -11.71 2.19 1.22
N ALA A 56 -12.25 2.91 2.21
CA ALA A 56 -11.97 4.34 2.39
C ALA A 56 -10.47 4.68 2.54
N GLY A 57 -9.70 3.84 3.24
CA GLY A 57 -8.25 3.99 3.37
C GLY A 57 -7.50 3.70 2.06
N CYS A 58 -7.98 2.78 1.22
CA CYS A 58 -7.44 2.59 -0.13
C CYS A 58 -7.67 3.84 -0.99
N HIS A 59 -8.87 4.44 -0.93
CA HIS A 59 -9.17 5.68 -1.66
C HIS A 59 -8.29 6.85 -1.20
N GLU A 60 -8.08 7.00 0.11
CA GLU A 60 -7.14 8.01 0.64
C GLU A 60 -5.69 7.77 0.21
N LEU A 61 -5.27 6.51 0.08
CA LEU A 61 -3.94 6.19 -0.46
C LEU A 61 -3.84 6.53 -1.95
N LEU A 62 -4.87 6.24 -2.74
CA LEU A 62 -4.93 6.52 -4.17
C LEU A 62 -4.88 8.02 -4.49
N ARG A 63 -5.33 8.88 -3.58
CA ARG A 63 -5.20 10.34 -3.72
C ARG A 63 -3.78 10.87 -3.49
N ARG A 64 -2.89 10.05 -2.92
CA ARG A 64 -1.49 10.45 -2.68
C ARG A 64 -0.67 10.24 -3.93
N GLU A 65 0.20 11.19 -4.20
CA GLU A 65 1.16 11.10 -5.30
C GLU A 65 2.00 9.81 -5.23
N GLY A 66 2.22 9.22 -6.39
CA GLY A 66 3.01 8.00 -6.57
C GLY A 66 2.34 6.70 -6.10
N THR A 67 1.10 6.74 -5.59
CA THR A 67 0.33 5.51 -5.36
C THR A 67 -0.25 5.02 -6.68
N VAL A 68 -0.04 3.75 -7.02
CA VAL A 68 -0.57 3.13 -8.24
C VAL A 68 -1.85 2.37 -7.95
N LEU A 69 -2.90 2.63 -8.73
CA LEU A 69 -4.12 1.81 -8.70
C LEU A 69 -3.82 0.47 -9.39
N VAL A 70 -4.09 -0.63 -8.70
CA VAL A 70 -3.92 -1.98 -9.25
C VAL A 70 -5.21 -2.80 -9.11
N THR A 71 -5.53 -3.55 -10.14
CA THR A 71 -6.70 -4.44 -10.24
C THR A 71 -6.30 -5.89 -10.48
N ARG A 72 -5.05 -6.14 -10.87
CA ARG A 72 -4.50 -7.47 -11.15
C ARG A 72 -3.01 -7.55 -10.81
N ALA A 73 -2.51 -8.77 -10.62
CA ALA A 73 -1.14 -8.99 -10.17
C ALA A 73 -0.06 -8.48 -11.15
N GLN A 74 -0.34 -8.49 -12.45
CA GLN A 74 0.59 -8.06 -13.50
C GLN A 74 0.97 -6.58 -13.33
N GLU A 75 0.02 -5.73 -12.94
CA GLU A 75 0.27 -4.30 -12.70
C GLU A 75 1.23 -4.10 -11.51
N ILE A 76 1.21 -5.00 -10.52
CA ILE A 76 2.15 -4.98 -9.40
C ILE A 76 3.57 -5.35 -9.89
N VAL A 77 3.68 -6.33 -10.78
CA VAL A 77 4.96 -6.71 -11.40
C VAL A 77 5.53 -5.57 -12.23
N GLU A 78 4.69 -4.86 -12.98
CA GLU A 78 5.08 -3.67 -13.74
C GLU A 78 5.64 -2.57 -12.80
N VAL A 79 5.01 -2.35 -11.64
CA VAL A 79 5.47 -1.39 -10.63
C VAL A 79 6.81 -1.77 -9.99
N MET A 80 7.06 -3.06 -9.74
CA MET A 80 8.34 -3.52 -9.20
C MET A 80 9.49 -3.43 -10.22
N GLY A 81 9.17 -3.23 -11.50
CA GLY A 81 10.10 -3.40 -12.61
C GLY A 81 10.45 -4.87 -12.85
N ARG A 82 11.09 -5.17 -14.00
CA ARG A 82 11.72 -6.48 -14.19
C ARG A 82 12.78 -6.63 -13.10
N MET A 83 12.52 -7.48 -12.10
CA MET A 83 13.60 -8.03 -11.28
C MET A 83 14.57 -8.70 -12.27
N GLY A 84 15.76 -8.12 -12.40
CA GLY A 84 16.83 -8.69 -13.20
C GLY A 84 17.20 -10.08 -12.71
#